data_AF-A0A4S2KBH4-F1
#
_entry.id   AF-A0A4S2KBH4-F1
#
_cell.length_a   1.000
_cell.length_b   1.000
_cell.length_c   1.000
_cell.angle_alpha   90.00
_cell.angle_beta   90.00
_cell.angle_gamma   90.00
#
_symmetry.space_group_name_H-M   'P 1'
#
loop_
_entity.id
_entity.type
_entity.pdbx_description
1 polymer ?
#
loop_
_entity_poly.entity_id
_entity_poly.type
_entity_poly.pdbx_seq_one_letter_code
_entity_poly.pdbx_strand_id
1 'polypeptide(L)'
;MPVMYNSYNLTEGALEGYKKLPRTINIKDGVATDRYRLLVSDGQSLSSFIMMTTQLNNLITDDILNEYAICRILNYHLASVNESGTERYVMLILDIEVLLSGNEVGYKIGNPTIRC
;
A
#
# COMPACT_ATOMS: atom_id res chain seq x y z
N MET A 1 11.14 -22.61 15.25
CA MET A 1 12.37 -21.87 14.90
C MET A 1 11.93 -20.63 14.14
N PRO A 2 12.29 -19.40 14.55
CA PRO A 2 11.89 -18.21 13.81
C PRO A 2 12.75 -18.10 12.56
N VAL A 3 12.10 -18.06 11.39
CA VAL A 3 12.78 -17.83 10.13
C VAL A 3 13.26 -16.37 10.14
N MET A 4 14.57 -16.16 10.05
CA MET A 4 15.18 -14.83 10.05
C MET A 4 14.91 -14.17 8.69
N TYR A 5 13.76 -13.52 8.57
CA TYR A 5 13.25 -12.79 7.40
C TYR A 5 14.00 -11.48 7.07
N ASN A 6 15.28 -11.39 7.43
CA ASN A 6 16.04 -10.14 7.44
C ASN A 6 16.64 -9.76 6.07
N SER A 7 16.10 -10.31 4.97
CA SER A 7 16.69 -10.20 3.62
C SER A 7 15.64 -10.04 2.52
N TYR A 8 14.55 -9.33 2.79
CA TYR A 8 13.69 -8.84 1.72
C TYR A 8 14.36 -7.64 1.06
N ASN A 9 14.52 -7.70 -0.27
CA ASN A 9 15.15 -6.62 -1.02
C ASN A 9 14.22 -5.41 -0.99
N LEU A 10 14.77 -4.19 -0.98
CA LEU A 10 14.07 -2.89 -0.89
C LEU A 10 12.93 -2.65 -1.91
N THR A 11 12.68 -3.58 -2.83
CA THR A 11 11.52 -3.64 -3.72
C THR A 11 10.29 -4.33 -3.10
N GLU A 12 10.46 -4.96 -1.94
CA GLU A 12 9.45 -5.71 -1.19
C GLU A 12 9.15 -4.96 0.10
N GLY A 13 7.88 -4.60 0.29
CA GLY A 13 7.43 -3.80 1.42
C GLY A 13 6.39 -4.54 2.26
N ALA A 14 6.35 -4.22 3.55
CA ALA A 14 5.30 -4.66 4.46
C ALA A 14 4.15 -3.65 4.47
N LEU A 15 2.91 -4.14 4.38
CA LEU A 15 1.74 -3.31 4.62
C LEU A 15 1.62 -3.06 6.13
N GLU A 16 1.72 -1.81 6.55
CA GLU A 16 1.52 -1.40 7.95
C GLU A 16 0.08 -1.00 8.23
N GLY A 17 -0.70 -0.77 7.17
CA GLY A 17 -2.12 -0.52 7.26
C GLY A 17 -2.68 0.16 6.03
N TYR A 18 -3.98 0.40 6.03
CA TYR A 18 -4.66 1.12 4.96
C TYR A 18 -5.76 2.03 5.53
N LYS A 19 -6.08 3.08 4.78
CA LYS A 19 -7.20 3.98 5.06
C LYS A 19 -8.12 4.03 3.87
N LYS A 20 -9.38 3.65 4.08
CA LYS A 20 -10.45 3.88 3.12
C LYS A 20 -10.70 5.40 3.00
N LEU A 21 -10.57 5.92 1.79
CA LEU A 21 -10.83 7.33 1.49
C LEU A 21 -12.33 7.57 1.24
N PRO A 22 -12.80 8.82 1.40
CA PRO A 22 -14.16 9.18 1.04
C PRO A 22 -14.50 8.77 -0.39
N ARG A 23 -15.68 8.16 -0.52
CA ARG A 23 -16.22 7.64 -1.76
C ARG A 23 -16.48 8.80 -2.72
N THR A 24 -15.91 8.74 -3.91
CA THR A 24 -16.25 9.67 -4.98
C THR A 24 -17.32 9.01 -5.85
N ILE A 25 -18.47 9.66 -6.00
CA ILE A 25 -19.51 9.19 -6.90
C ILE A 25 -19.11 9.60 -8.32
N ASN A 26 -18.87 8.62 -9.21
CA ASN A 26 -18.77 8.93 -10.63
C ASN A 26 -20.17 9.29 -11.13
N ILE A 27 -20.41 10.59 -11.35
CA ILE A 27 -21.71 11.15 -11.72
C ILE A 27 -22.26 10.54 -13.03
N LYS A 28 -21.38 9.99 -13.88
CA LYS A 28 -21.75 9.37 -15.15
C LYS A 28 -22.38 7.98 -15.02
N ASP A 29 -21.90 7.16 -14.08
CA ASP A 29 -22.31 5.75 -13.98
C ASP A 29 -23.06 5.42 -12.68
N GLY A 30 -23.13 6.36 -11.73
CA GLY A 30 -23.74 6.14 -10.41
C GLY A 30 -22.99 5.14 -9.53
N VAL A 31 -21.93 4.50 -10.06
CA VAL A 31 -21.11 3.54 -9.35
C VAL A 31 -20.14 4.29 -8.44
N ALA A 32 -20.31 4.07 -7.15
CA ALA A 32 -19.46 4.64 -6.14
C ALA A 32 -18.35 3.63 -5.80
N THR A 33 -17.11 3.97 -6.14
CA THR A 33 -15.97 3.07 -5.95
C THR A 33 -15.20 3.44 -4.69
N ASP A 34 -14.83 2.40 -3.94
CA ASP A 34 -14.01 2.56 -2.75
C ASP A 34 -12.54 2.75 -3.15
N ARG A 35 -11.84 3.67 -2.50
CA ARG A 35 -10.43 3.97 -2.75
C ARG A 35 -9.65 3.77 -1.47
N TYR A 36 -8.52 3.10 -1.56
CA TYR A 36 -7.69 2.77 -0.41
C TYR A 36 -6.32 3.46 -0.54
N ARG A 37 -5.93 4.19 0.51
CA ARG A 37 -4.57 4.70 0.70
C ARG A 37 -3.81 3.70 1.55
N LEU A 38 -2.63 3.30 1.11
CA LEU A 38 -1.79 2.34 1.82
C LEU A 38 -0.73 3.07 2.65
N LEU A 39 -0.40 2.48 3.80
CA LEU A 39 0.80 2.77 4.56
C LEU A 39 1.75 1.58 4.38
N VAL A 40 2.84 1.78 3.66
CA VAL A 40 3.78 0.70 3.33
C VAL A 40 5.13 1.02 3.94
N SER A 41 5.78 0.00 4.49
CA SER A 41 7.15 0.04 4.94
C SER A 41 8.09 -0.72 4.00
N ASP A 42 9.27 -0.17 3.74
CA ASP A 42 10.41 -0.89 3.13
C ASP A 42 11.39 -1.43 4.18
N GLY A 43 10.99 -1.46 5.46
CA GLY A 43 11.83 -1.83 6.60
C GLY A 43 12.65 -0.69 7.22
N GLN A 44 12.78 0.46 6.53
CA GLN A 44 13.52 1.64 7.02
C GLN A 44 12.63 2.88 7.15
N SER A 45 11.71 3.06 6.22
CA SER A 45 10.83 4.21 6.11
C SER A 45 9.37 3.78 5.97
N LEU A 46 8.47 4.71 6.30
CA LEU A 46 7.03 4.57 6.06
C LEU A 46 6.58 5.56 5.00
N SER A 47 5.87 5.07 3.99
CA SER A 47 5.24 5.90 2.96
C SER A 47 3.72 5.78 3.01
N SER A 48 3.05 6.93 3.08
CA SER A 48 1.58 7.04 3.02
C SER A 48 1.07 7.68 1.72
N PHE A 49 1.98 7.98 0.78
CA PHE A 49 1.67 8.58 -0.53
C PHE A 49 1.43 7.50 -1.60
N ILE A 50 0.73 6.44 -1.21
CA ILE A 50 0.48 5.27 -2.05
C ILE A 50 -1.02 5.04 -2.11
N MET A 51 -1.55 4.92 -3.32
CA MET A 51 -2.95 4.63 -3.61
C MET A 51 -3.06 3.36 -4.43
N MET A 52 -4.05 2.53 -4.11
CA MET A 52 -4.36 1.34 -4.89
C MET A 52 -5.44 1.65 -5.93
N THR A 53 -5.34 1.08 -7.13
CA THR A 53 -6.42 1.17 -8.12
C THR A 53 -7.64 0.38 -7.65
N THR A 54 -8.82 0.80 -8.11
CA THR A 54 -10.08 0.16 -7.73
C THR A 54 -10.20 -1.29 -8.22
N GLN A 55 -9.40 -1.66 -9.24
CA GLN A 55 -9.33 -3.02 -9.77
C GLN A 55 -8.71 -4.01 -8.79
N LEU A 56 -7.86 -3.53 -7.87
CA LEU A 56 -7.18 -4.33 -6.86
C LEU A 56 -7.90 -4.29 -5.50
N ASN A 57 -9.08 -3.66 -5.41
CA ASN A 57 -9.82 -3.55 -4.15
C ASN A 57 -10.15 -4.90 -3.51
N ASN A 58 -10.30 -5.95 -4.32
CA ASN A 58 -10.52 -7.32 -3.87
C ASN A 58 -9.40 -7.78 -2.93
N LEU A 59 -8.15 -7.33 -3.12
CA LEU A 59 -7.05 -7.69 -2.24
C LEU A 59 -7.28 -7.23 -0.80
N ILE A 60 -7.94 -6.08 -0.61
CA ILE A 60 -8.30 -5.58 0.73
C ILE A 60 -9.61 -6.21 1.21
N THR A 61 -10.65 -6.27 0.37
CA THR A 61 -11.98 -6.74 0.79
C THR A 61 -12.02 -8.24 1.08
N ASP A 62 -11.15 -9.00 0.43
CA ASP A 62 -11.06 -10.45 0.58
C ASP A 62 -9.94 -10.84 1.58
N ASP A 63 -9.39 -9.85 2.31
CA ASP A 63 -8.35 -10.00 3.34
C ASP A 63 -7.03 -10.65 2.85
N ILE A 64 -6.72 -10.52 1.56
CA ILE A 64 -5.49 -11.05 0.95
C ILE A 64 -4.29 -10.16 1.28
N LEU A 65 -4.46 -8.84 1.19
CA LEU A 65 -3.47 -7.80 1.52
C LEU A 65 -3.87 -7.15 2.85
N ASN A 66 -3.50 -7.80 3.95
CA ASN A 66 -3.83 -7.37 5.31
C ASN A 66 -2.60 -6.84 6.08
N GLU A 67 -2.80 -6.41 7.33
CA GLU A 67 -1.74 -5.83 8.16
C GLU A 67 -0.57 -6.81 8.32
N TYR A 68 0.66 -6.33 8.15
CA TYR A 68 1.93 -7.06 8.10
C TYR A 68 2.18 -7.89 6.84
N ALA A 69 1.26 -7.92 5.87
CA ALA A 69 1.48 -8.65 4.62
C ALA A 69 2.71 -8.12 3.88
N ILE A 70 3.54 -9.03 3.38
CA ILE A 70 4.70 -8.68 2.58
C ILE A 70 4.30 -8.75 1.12
N CYS A 71 4.55 -7.67 0.41
CA CYS A 71 4.12 -7.51 -0.96
C CYS A 71 5.22 -6.90 -1.83
N ARG A 72 5.15 -7.19 -3.12
CA ARG A 72 6.03 -6.63 -4.15
C ARG A 72 5.18 -5.83 -5.12
N ILE A 73 5.52 -4.55 -5.30
CA ILE A 73 4.85 -3.69 -6.29
C ILE A 73 5.42 -4.05 -7.66
N LEU A 74 4.57 -4.60 -8.53
CA LEU A 74 4.97 -5.03 -9.88
C LEU A 74 4.83 -3.90 -10.89
N ASN A 75 3.78 -3.08 -10.76
CA ASN A 75 3.51 -1.97 -11.66
C ASN A 75 2.88 -0.80 -10.91
N TYR A 76 3.39 0.40 -11.19
CA TYR A 76 2.88 1.63 -10.61
C TYR A 76 3.00 2.81 -11.57
N HIS A 77 2.17 3.82 -11.33
CA HIS A 77 2.26 5.11 -11.97
C HIS A 77 2.49 6.20 -10.93
N LEU A 78 3.43 7.12 -11.17
CA LEU A 78 3.64 8.28 -10.31
C LEU A 78 2.81 9.45 -10.84
N ALA A 79 1.82 9.88 -10.06
CA ALA A 79 1.04 11.07 -10.35
C ALA A 79 1.58 12.25 -9.55
N SER A 80 1.89 13.37 -10.21
CA SER A 80 2.17 14.61 -9.50
C SER A 80 0.87 15.24 -9.01
N VAL A 81 0.90 15.70 -7.76
CA VAL A 81 -0.16 16.44 -7.10
C VAL A 81 0.46 17.69 -6.53
N ASN A 82 -0.11 18.84 -6.90
CA ASN A 82 0.29 20.10 -6.31
C ASN A 82 -0.51 20.31 -5.02
N GLU A 83 0.16 20.16 -3.88
CA GLU A 83 -0.42 20.41 -2.57
C GLU A 83 0.22 21.67 -2.00
N SER A 84 -0.59 22.74 -1.87
CA SER A 84 -0.17 24.01 -1.26
C SER A 84 1.08 24.63 -1.91
N GLY A 85 1.22 24.51 -3.24
CA GLY A 85 2.36 25.05 -3.98
C GLY A 85 3.61 24.17 -3.97
N THR A 86 3.58 23.03 -3.28
CA THR A 86 4.64 22.01 -3.32
C THR A 86 4.19 20.86 -4.20
N GLU A 87 5.00 20.52 -5.21
CA GLU A 87 4.78 19.31 -5.99
C GLU A 87 5.10 18.09 -5.14
N ARG A 88 4.12 17.19 -5.00
CA ARG A 88 4.26 15.90 -4.35
C ARG A 88 3.93 14.80 -5.35
N TYR A 89 4.51 13.63 -5.19
CA TYR A 89 4.23 12.48 -6.03
C TYR A 89 3.43 11.45 -5.23
N VAL A 90 2.30 11.02 -5.79
CA VAL A 90 1.52 9.90 -5.28
C VAL A 90 1.73 8.71 -6.18
N MET A 91 2.13 7.58 -5.59
CA MET A 91 2.27 6.31 -6.28
C MET A 91 0.90 5.64 -6.39
N LEU A 92 0.44 5.42 -7.61
CA LEU A 92 -0.75 4.65 -7.92
C LEU A 92 -0.34 3.22 -8.30
N ILE A 93 -0.67 2.25 -7.45
CA ILE A 93 -0.37 0.82 -7.67
C ILE A 93 -1.36 0.25 -8.68
N LEU A 94 -0.81 -0.22 -9.80
CA LEU A 94 -1.53 -0.88 -10.88
C LEU A 94 -1.48 -2.41 -10.75
N ASP A 95 -0.39 -2.94 -10.17
CA ASP A 95 -0.18 -4.37 -9.98
C ASP A 95 0.71 -4.64 -8.76
N ILE A 96 0.37 -5.67 -7.99
CA ILE A 96 1.00 -6.05 -6.73
C ILE A 96 0.93 -7.56 -6.53
N GLU A 97 2.05 -8.14 -6.08
CA GLU A 97 2.17 -9.54 -5.71
C GLU A 97 2.23 -9.65 -4.18
N VAL A 98 1.31 -10.39 -3.56
CA VAL A 98 1.38 -10.71 -2.12
C VAL A 98 2.25 -11.94 -1.94
N LEU A 99 3.40 -11.77 -1.30
CA LEU A 99 4.40 -12.82 -1.09
C LEU A 99 4.10 -13.64 0.17
N LEU A 100 3.69 -12.96 1.24
CA LEU A 100 3.25 -13.57 2.49
C LEU A 100 2.05 -12.80 3.05
N SER A 101 1.07 -13.55 3.56
CA SER A 101 -0.05 -12.93 4.24
C SER A 101 0.40 -12.34 5.57
N GLY A 102 -0.28 -11.29 6.01
CA GLY A 102 -0.01 -10.65 7.28
C GLY A 102 -0.25 -11.56 8.48
N ASN A 103 -1.16 -12.53 8.34
CA ASN A 103 -1.40 -13.57 9.34
C ASN A 103 -0.20 -14.51 9.51
N GLU A 104 0.57 -14.75 8.45
CA GLU A 104 1.81 -15.56 8.51
C GLU A 104 2.99 -14.76 9.07
N VAL A 105 3.06 -13.47 8.77
CA VAL A 105 4.10 -12.58 9.28
C VAL A 105 3.86 -12.26 10.75
N GLY A 106 2.68 -11.71 11.08
CA GLY A 106 2.18 -11.51 12.45
C GLY A 106 2.89 -10.43 13.27
N TYR A 107 3.87 -9.72 12.71
CA TYR A 107 4.58 -8.65 13.41
C TYR A 107 5.15 -7.60 12.43
N LYS A 108 5.39 -6.40 12.97
CA LYS A 108 6.04 -5.30 12.25
C LYS A 108 7.51 -5.62 11.96
N ILE A 109 7.92 -5.46 10.70
CA ILE A 109 9.30 -5.71 10.28
C ILE A 109 10.15 -4.45 10.49
N GLY A 110 11.27 -4.61 11.20
CA GLY A 110 12.22 -3.52 11.44
C GLY A 110 11.68 -2.43 12.35
N ASN A 111 12.21 -1.22 12.22
CA ASN A 111 11.74 -0.02 12.93
C ASN A 111 11.62 1.18 11.98
N PRO A 112 10.69 1.12 11.03
CA PRO A 112 10.58 2.13 10.00
C PRO A 112 10.09 3.46 10.57
N THR A 113 10.73 4.54 10.13
CA THR A 113 10.43 5.90 10.58
C THR A 113 9.65 6.66 9.52
N ILE A 114 8.71 7.50 9.94
CA ILE A 114 8.01 8.40 9.01
C ILE A 114 9.02 9.43 8.52
N ARG A 115 9.28 9.44 7.21
CA ARG A 115 9.99 10.55 6.58
C ARG A 115 8.96 11.56 6.08
N CYS A 116 9.01 12.75 6.65
CA CYS A 116 8.18 13.90 6.30
C CYS A 116 8.58 14.50 4.96
#